data_AF-A0A9X8QYI6-F1
#
_entry.id   AF-A0A9X8QYI6-F1
#
_cell.length_a   1.000
_cell.length_b   1.000
_cell.length_c   1.000
_cell.angle_alpha   90.00
_cell.angle_beta   90.00
_cell.angle_gamma   90.00
#
_symmetry.space_group_name_H-M   'P 1'
#
loop_
_entity.id
_entity.type
_entity.pdbx_description
1 polymer ?
#
loop_
_entity_poly.entity_id
_entity_poly.type
_entity_poly.pdbx_seq_one_letter_code
_entity_poly.pdbx_strand_id
1 'polypeptide(L)'
;MTASVDTHRSEPCPMNELETLRAAVRDELESLWDDLDTARRNALNGHWSMTCDFLVDRIKKLTSLVGPTPWRSIQLPLLEAGNYQRVHRELDADAPVDIEAAARDRMRMNEARERMTTPASTSTSACWRTTRCRLPHDRAPG
;
A
#
# COMPACT_ATOMS: atom_id res chain seq x y z
N MET A 1 -7.78 60.56 -28.67
CA MET A 1 -7.36 59.22 -29.13
C MET A 1 -6.55 58.61 -27.99
N THR A 2 -7.24 57.85 -27.11
CA THR A 2 -7.19 56.37 -27.00
C THR A 2 -5.83 55.87 -26.48
N ALA A 3 -5.70 55.13 -25.38
CA ALA A 3 -6.65 54.52 -24.46
C ALA A 3 -5.92 54.18 -23.15
N SER A 4 -6.56 54.39 -22.00
CA SER A 4 -6.16 53.76 -20.73
C SER A 4 -6.48 52.28 -20.83
N VAL A 5 -5.44 51.45 -20.83
CA VAL A 5 -5.59 50.00 -20.66
C VAL A 5 -5.69 49.74 -19.16
N ASP A 6 -6.91 49.77 -18.64
CA ASP A 6 -7.24 49.19 -17.34
C ASP A 6 -7.01 47.69 -17.43
N THR A 7 -5.81 47.29 -17.01
CA THR A 7 -5.47 45.89 -16.79
C THR A 7 -6.22 45.44 -15.56
N HIS A 8 -7.45 44.96 -15.76
CA HIS A 8 -8.13 44.14 -14.77
C HIS A 8 -7.31 42.87 -14.56
N ARG A 9 -6.38 42.95 -13.61
CA ARG A 9 -5.72 41.81 -13.00
C ARG A 9 -6.80 41.08 -12.21
N SER A 10 -7.49 40.15 -12.87
CA SER A 10 -8.36 39.20 -12.19
C SER A 10 -7.50 38.44 -11.19
N GLU A 11 -7.53 38.86 -9.93
CA GLU A 11 -6.92 38.10 -8.85
C GLU A 11 -7.62 36.74 -8.80
N PRO A 12 -6.88 35.63 -8.87
CA PRO A 12 -7.47 34.31 -8.74
C PRO A 12 -8.21 34.24 -7.40
N CYS A 13 -9.51 33.93 -7.45
CA CYS A 13 -10.33 33.83 -6.25
C CYS A 13 -9.69 32.85 -5.24
N PRO A 14 -9.54 33.23 -3.96
CA PRO A 14 -8.77 32.49 -2.94
C PRO A 14 -9.36 31.11 -2.57
N MET A 15 -10.51 30.74 -3.14
CA MET A 15 -11.16 29.44 -2.93
C MET A 15 -10.30 28.25 -3.41
N ASN A 16 -9.31 28.46 -4.28
CA ASN A 16 -8.42 27.39 -4.74
C ASN A 16 -7.31 27.03 -3.73
N GLU A 17 -6.83 28.01 -2.95
CA GLU A 17 -5.70 27.79 -2.04
C GLU A 17 -6.08 26.90 -0.85
N LEU A 18 -7.26 27.14 -0.25
CA LEU A 18 -7.76 26.32 0.84
C LEU A 18 -8.03 24.87 0.40
N GLU A 19 -8.62 24.68 -0.78
CA GLU A 19 -8.87 23.33 -1.32
C GLU A 19 -7.57 22.62 -1.70
N THR A 20 -6.58 23.35 -2.22
CA THR A 20 -5.23 22.83 -2.45
C THR A 20 -4.58 22.39 -1.15
N LEU A 21 -4.68 23.21 -0.08
CA LEU A 21 -4.15 22.86 1.23
C LEU A 21 -4.87 21.63 1.82
N ARG A 22 -6.20 21.56 1.71
CA ARG A 22 -6.98 20.39 2.15
C ARG A 22 -6.64 19.14 1.37
N ALA A 23 -6.32 19.26 0.08
CA ALA A 23 -5.84 18.13 -0.72
C ALA A 23 -4.46 17.66 -0.22
N ALA A 24 -3.51 18.58 -0.06
CA ALA A 24 -2.18 18.27 0.46
C ALA A 24 -2.22 17.63 1.86
N VAL A 25 -3.12 18.08 2.74
CA VAL A 25 -3.31 17.49 4.06
C VAL A 25 -3.92 16.08 3.98
N ARG A 26 -4.80 15.81 3.01
CA ARG A 26 -5.33 14.46 2.78
C ARG A 26 -4.23 13.52 2.28
N ASP A 27 -3.38 13.97 1.37
CA ASP A 27 -2.25 13.18 0.86
C ASP A 27 -1.22 12.89 1.96
N GLU A 28 -0.92 13.87 2.81
CA GLU A 28 -0.10 13.69 4.01
C GLU A 28 -0.73 12.69 4.97
N LEU A 29 -2.05 12.76 5.19
CA LEU A 29 -2.75 11.83 6.05
C LEU A 29 -2.67 10.39 5.53
N GLU A 30 -2.79 10.17 4.21
CA GLU A 30 -2.56 8.86 3.58
C GLU A 30 -1.12 8.37 3.81
N SER A 31 -0.13 9.25 3.61
CA SER A 31 1.29 8.92 3.83
C SER A 31 1.59 8.53 5.28
N LEU A 32 0.94 9.18 6.26
CA LEU A 32 1.11 8.83 7.67
C LEU A 32 0.55 7.45 8.02
N TRP A 33 -0.49 6.98 7.33
CA TRP A 33 -0.98 5.62 7.50
C TRP A 33 0.01 4.58 6.97
N ASP A 34 0.64 4.84 5.82
CA ASP A 34 1.75 4.03 5.30
C ASP A 34 2.94 3.99 6.26
N ASP A 35 3.31 5.14 6.82
CA ASP A 35 4.36 5.26 7.82
C ASP A 35 4.03 4.48 9.09
N LEU A 36 2.76 4.48 9.52
CA LEU A 36 2.31 3.73 10.69
C LEU A 36 2.41 2.21 10.46
N ASP A 37 1.99 1.70 9.30
CA ASP A 37 2.16 0.28 9.00
C ASP A 37 3.65 -0.10 8.93
N THR A 38 4.48 0.77 8.35
CA THR A 38 5.93 0.58 8.27
C THR A 38 6.57 0.58 9.67
N ALA A 39 6.23 1.54 10.52
CA ALA A 39 6.72 1.63 11.90
C ALA A 39 6.31 0.40 12.71
N ARG A 40 5.08 -0.09 12.54
CA ARG A 40 4.58 -1.30 13.20
C ARG A 40 5.33 -2.55 12.74
N ARG A 41 5.57 -2.70 11.43
CA ARG A 41 6.33 -3.84 10.88
C ARG A 41 7.79 -3.86 11.34
N ASN A 42 8.38 -2.68 11.55
CA ASN A 42 9.78 -2.53 11.95
C ASN A 42 10.00 -2.59 13.48
N ALA A 43 8.94 -2.50 14.28
CA ALA A 43 9.04 -2.63 15.71
C ALA A 43 9.49 -4.03 16.12
N LEU A 44 10.31 -4.13 17.19
CA LEU A 44 10.74 -5.41 17.73
C LEU A 44 9.52 -6.26 18.09
N ASN A 45 9.40 -7.44 17.48
CA ASN A 45 8.29 -8.39 17.58
C ASN A 45 6.96 -7.93 16.94
N GLY A 46 6.97 -6.90 16.09
CA GLY A 46 5.76 -6.37 15.44
C GLY A 46 4.79 -5.70 16.41
N HIS A 47 5.26 -5.32 17.60
CA HIS A 47 4.46 -4.67 18.61
C HIS A 47 4.38 -3.15 18.41
N TRP A 48 3.42 -2.54 19.08
CA TRP A 48 3.24 -1.10 19.09
C TRP A 48 4.47 -0.40 19.72
N SER A 49 5.01 0.61 19.04
CA SER A 49 6.18 1.37 19.50
C SER A 49 5.83 2.83 19.78
N MET A 50 6.72 3.56 20.48
CA MET A 50 6.55 5.00 20.72
C MET A 50 6.44 5.80 19.41
N THR A 51 7.07 5.34 18.32
CA THR A 51 6.89 5.93 16.99
C THR A 51 5.46 5.74 16.47
N CYS A 52 4.83 4.59 16.75
CA CYS A 52 3.43 4.35 16.39
C CYS A 52 2.50 5.30 17.14
N ASP A 53 2.74 5.54 18.44
CA ASP A 53 1.98 6.52 19.24
C ASP A 53 2.08 7.92 18.64
N PHE A 54 3.30 8.36 18.31
CA PHE A 54 3.54 9.67 17.70
C PHE A 54 2.81 9.83 16.35
N LEU A 55 2.85 8.80 15.50
CA LEU A 55 2.16 8.80 14.22
C LEU A 55 0.64 8.85 14.40
N VAL A 56 0.09 8.06 15.33
CA VAL A 56 -1.35 8.09 15.63
C VAL A 56 -1.80 9.46 16.11
N ASP A 57 -1.05 10.12 16.98
CA ASP A 57 -1.39 11.46 17.44
C ASP A 57 -1.40 12.48 16.29
N ARG A 58 -0.50 12.34 15.32
CA ARG A 58 -0.46 13.20 14.14
C ARG A 58 -1.63 12.91 13.19
N ILE A 59 -1.93 11.63 12.95
CA ILE A 59 -3.09 11.18 12.18
C ILE A 59 -4.37 11.77 12.77
N LYS A 60 -4.56 11.68 14.09
CA LYS A 60 -5.73 12.24 14.80
C LYS A 60 -5.89 13.74 14.56
N LYS A 61 -4.80 14.49 14.69
CA LYS A 61 -4.77 15.95 14.47
C LYS A 61 -5.13 16.34 13.04
N LEU A 62 -4.66 15.60 12.04
CA LEU A 62 -5.00 15.91 10.64
C LEU A 62 -6.41 15.43 10.29
N THR A 63 -6.83 14.29 10.82
CA THR A 63 -8.19 13.75 10.63
C THR A 63 -9.27 14.72 11.13
N SER A 64 -9.04 15.42 12.24
CA SER A 64 -10.00 16.44 12.71
C SER A 64 -10.11 17.67 11.80
N LEU A 65 -9.12 17.90 10.92
CA LEU A 65 -9.10 19.03 9.98
C LEU A 65 -9.72 18.70 8.62
N VAL A 66 -9.49 17.49 8.10
CA VAL A 66 -9.92 17.09 6.75
C VAL A 66 -10.90 15.91 6.71
N GLY A 67 -11.25 15.36 7.87
CA GLY A 67 -12.08 14.16 7.99
C GLY A 67 -11.28 12.86 7.89
N PRO A 68 -11.97 11.71 8.05
CA PRO A 68 -11.35 10.38 8.01
C PRO A 68 -10.86 10.02 6.60
N THR A 69 -9.68 9.40 6.53
CA THR A 69 -9.20 8.78 5.29
C THR A 69 -10.12 7.61 4.91
N PRO A 70 -10.55 7.47 3.65
CA PRO A 70 -11.31 6.30 3.21
C PRO A 70 -10.58 5.00 3.52
N TRP A 71 -11.28 3.99 4.06
CA TRP A 71 -10.65 2.72 4.44
C TRP A 71 -9.94 2.02 3.27
N ARG A 72 -10.36 2.27 2.02
CA ARG A 72 -9.73 1.72 0.80
C ARG A 72 -8.30 2.23 0.57
N SER A 73 -7.94 3.39 1.11
CA SER A 73 -6.58 3.94 1.07
C SER A 73 -5.72 3.46 2.25
N ILE A 74 -6.26 2.63 3.14
CA ILE A 74 -5.58 2.14 4.35
C ILE A 74 -5.06 0.73 4.11
N GLN A 75 -3.86 0.45 4.64
CA GLN A 75 -3.21 -0.84 4.51
C GLN A 75 -4.05 -1.90 5.26
N LEU A 76 -4.39 -3.00 4.57
CA LEU A 76 -5.20 -4.10 5.11
C LEU A 76 -4.76 -4.58 6.50
N PRO A 77 -3.46 -4.75 6.81
CA PRO A 77 -3.03 -5.19 8.14
C PRO A 77 -3.45 -4.26 9.28
N LEU A 78 -3.59 -2.95 9.03
CA LEU A 78 -4.07 -1.99 10.02
C LEU A 78 -5.58 -2.07 10.22
N LEU A 79 -6.34 -2.38 9.16
CA LEU A 79 -7.78 -2.62 9.23
C LEU A 79 -8.09 -3.92 9.98
N GLU A 80 -7.34 -4.99 9.72
CA GLU A 80 -7.50 -6.30 10.37
C GLU A 80 -7.13 -6.28 11.85
N ALA A 81 -6.07 -5.54 12.21
CA ALA A 81 -5.68 -5.35 13.59
C ALA A 81 -6.66 -4.44 14.37
N GLY A 82 -7.65 -3.84 13.70
CA GLY A 82 -8.61 -2.93 14.32
C GLY A 82 -8.02 -1.55 14.65
N ASN A 83 -6.82 -1.23 14.16
CA ASN A 83 -6.12 0.02 14.50
C ASN A 83 -6.85 1.23 13.93
N TYR A 84 -7.33 1.14 12.69
CA TYR A 84 -8.08 2.22 12.05
C TYR A 84 -9.36 2.57 12.82
N GLN A 85 -10.14 1.56 13.21
CA GLN A 85 -11.38 1.72 13.96
C GLN A 85 -11.10 2.24 15.37
N ARG A 86 -10.02 1.79 16.01
CA ARG A 86 -9.60 2.29 17.32
C ARG A 86 -9.27 3.78 17.28
N VAL A 87 -8.46 4.21 16.31
CA VAL A 87 -8.07 5.63 16.16
C VAL A 87 -9.28 6.51 15.92
N HIS A 88 -10.21 6.11 15.04
CA HIS A 88 -11.41 6.90 14.75
C HIS A 88 -12.43 6.91 15.88
N ARG A 89 -12.54 5.82 16.65
CA ARG A 89 -13.36 5.78 17.87
C ARG A 89 -12.89 6.81 18.91
N GLU A 90 -11.58 7.00 19.04
CA GLU A 90 -11.03 8.01 19.96
C GLU A 90 -11.29 9.45 19.48
N LEU A 91 -11.66 9.64 18.22
CA LEU A 91 -12.03 10.93 17.63
C LEU A 91 -13.54 11.19 17.62
N ASP A 92 -14.35 10.22 18.09
CA ASP A 92 -15.81 10.22 17.90
C ASP A 92 -16.22 10.43 16.43
N ALA A 93 -15.36 9.99 15.51
CA ALA A 93 -15.58 10.09 14.08
C ALA A 93 -16.11 8.76 13.56
N ASP A 94 -17.29 8.80 12.92
CA ASP A 94 -17.86 7.61 12.30
C ASP A 94 -17.10 7.29 11.01
N ALA A 95 -16.26 6.25 11.08
CA ALA A 95 -15.42 5.78 9.98
C ALA A 95 -15.83 4.35 9.61
N PRO A 96 -16.95 4.18 8.88
CA PRO A 96 -17.49 2.87 8.58
C PRO A 96 -16.50 2.07 7.71
N VAL A 97 -16.10 0.90 8.20
CA VAL A 97 -15.27 -0.06 7.47
C VAL A 97 -16.14 -1.22 7.00
N ASP A 98 -16.15 -1.48 5.70
CA ASP A 98 -16.73 -2.69 5.13
C ASP A 98 -15.71 -3.83 5.23
N ILE A 99 -15.84 -4.62 6.31
CA ILE A 99 -14.92 -5.74 6.61
C ILE A 99 -14.98 -6.82 5.53
N GLU A 100 -16.14 -7.05 4.92
CA GLU A 100 -16.28 -8.04 3.85
C GLU A 100 -15.56 -7.59 2.57
N ALA A 101 -15.65 -6.30 2.23
CA ALA A 101 -14.91 -5.74 1.12
C ALA A 101 -13.39 -5.80 1.36
N ALA A 102 -12.92 -5.48 2.57
CA ALA A 102 -11.51 -5.62 2.93
C ALA A 102 -11.02 -7.09 2.80
N ALA A 103 -11.84 -8.06 3.22
CA ALA A 103 -11.51 -9.47 3.08
C ALA A 103 -11.42 -9.93 1.61
N ARG A 104 -12.32 -9.44 0.74
CA ARG A 104 -12.27 -9.70 -0.71
C ARG A 104 -11.00 -9.12 -1.35
N ASP A 105 -10.62 -7.89 -0.98
CA ASP A 105 -9.42 -7.26 -1.51
C ASP A 105 -8.16 -8.01 -1.07
N ARG A 106 -8.11 -8.50 0.18
CA ARG A 106 -7.04 -9.39 0.64
C ARG A 106 -6.90 -10.67 -0.19
N MET A 107 -8.03 -11.34 -0.46
CA MET A 107 -8.02 -12.56 -1.29
C MET A 107 -7.43 -12.27 -2.67
N ARG A 108 -7.84 -11.17 -3.32
CA ARG A 108 -7.30 -10.75 -4.62
C ARG A 108 -5.79 -10.49 -4.59
N MET A 109 -5.30 -9.80 -3.56
CA MET A 109 -3.86 -9.54 -3.43
C MET A 109 -3.06 -10.81 -3.19
N ASN A 110 -3.58 -11.74 -2.37
CA ASN A 110 -2.96 -13.04 -2.15
C ASN A 110 -2.91 -13.89 -3.44
N GLU A 111 -4.03 -13.97 -4.18
CA GLU A 111 -4.08 -14.66 -5.48
C GLU A 111 -3.13 -14.03 -6.51
N ALA A 112 -2.99 -12.70 -6.52
CA ALA A 112 -2.03 -12.01 -7.37
C ALA A 112 -0.58 -12.36 -6.99
N ARG A 113 -0.28 -12.41 -5.69
CA ARG A 113 1.03 -12.82 -5.18
C ARG A 113 1.34 -14.28 -5.52
N GLU A 114 0.39 -15.19 -5.32
CA GLU A 114 0.54 -16.60 -5.68
C GLU A 114 0.82 -16.79 -7.17
N ARG A 115 0.11 -16.06 -8.05
CA ARG A 115 0.37 -16.07 -9.50
C ARG A 115 1.78 -15.58 -9.86
N MET A 116 2.34 -14.63 -9.12
CA MET A 116 3.72 -14.16 -9.33
C MET A 116 4.78 -15.11 -8.74
N THR A 117 4.44 -15.84 -7.67
CA THR A 117 5.42 -16.66 -6.93
C THR A 117 5.43 -18.12 -7.42
N THR A 118 4.43 -18.55 -8.19
CA THR A 118 4.43 -19.89 -8.79
C THR A 118 5.45 -19.92 -9.93
N PRO A 119 6.59 -20.62 -9.81
CA PRO A 119 7.43 -20.87 -10.98
C PRO A 119 6.60 -21.68 -11.97
N ALA A 120 6.61 -21.27 -13.24
CA ALA A 120 6.02 -22.04 -14.32
C ALA A 120 6.73 -23.40 -14.43
N SER A 121 6.30 -24.39 -13.65
CA SER A 121 6.72 -25.78 -13.74
C SER A 121 5.54 -26.62 -14.23
N THR A 122 5.29 -26.52 -15.53
CA THR A 122 4.73 -27.63 -16.29
C THR A 122 5.26 -27.57 -17.73
N SER A 123 6.52 -27.94 -17.90
CA SER A 123 6.98 -28.52 -19.17
C SER A 123 7.88 -29.71 -18.87
N THR A 124 7.22 -30.76 -18.37
CA THR A 124 7.71 -32.12 -18.47
C THR A 124 7.63 -32.52 -19.95
N SER A 125 8.70 -32.32 -20.70
CA SER A 125 8.91 -33.09 -21.93
C SER A 125 10.26 -33.78 -21.84
N ALA A 126 10.17 -35.08 -21.57
CA ALA A 126 11.26 -36.01 -21.44
C ALA A 126 12.01 -36.13 -22.77
N CYS A 127 13.31 -35.86 -22.76
CA CYS A 127 14.22 -36.23 -23.84
C CYS A 127 15.52 -36.82 -23.29
N TRP A 128 15.40 -37.82 -22.41
CA TRP A 128 16.52 -38.71 -22.03
C TRP A 128 16.27 -40.09 -22.64
N ARG A 129 16.17 -40.17 -23.96
CA ARG A 129 16.11 -41.46 -24.67
C ARG A 129 17.37 -41.67 -25.50
N THR A 130 18.36 -42.27 -24.82
CA THR A 130 19.10 -43.45 -25.29
C THR A 130 19.86 -43.35 -26.61
N THR A 131 21.15 -43.00 -26.55
CA THR A 131 22.13 -43.57 -27.49
C THR A 131 23.34 -44.08 -26.72
N ARG A 132 23.48 -45.41 -26.76
CA ARG A 132 24.58 -46.23 -26.23
C ARG A 132 25.96 -45.62 -26.52
N CYS A 133 26.74 -45.34 -25.47
CA CYS A 133 28.19 -45.39 -25.56
C CYS A 133 28.61 -46.86 -25.78
N ARG A 134 29.02 -47.19 -27.01
CA ARG A 134 29.66 -48.46 -27.35
C ARG A 134 31.18 -48.26 -27.19
N LEU A 135 31.73 -48.62 -26.04
CA LEU A 135 33.17 -48.77 -25.85
C LEU A 135 33.58 -50.16 -26.33
N PRO A 136 34.52 -50.31 -27.28
CA PRO A 136 35.13 -51.60 -27.58
C PRO A 136 36.11 -51.97 -26.45
N HIS A 137 35.79 -53.08 -25.79
CA HIS A 137 36.69 -53.84 -24.93
C HIS A 137 37.38 -54.90 -25.79
N ASP A 138 38.71 -54.98 -25.71
CA ASP A 138 39.64 -56.08 -26.08
C ASP A 138 40.89 -55.46 -26.72
N ARG A 139 42.14 -55.81 -26.38
CA ARG A 139 42.70 -56.95 -25.65
C ARG A 139 44.16 -56.63 -25.34
N ALA A 140 44.68 -57.10 -24.22
CA ALA A 140 46.10 -57.38 -23.98
C ALA A 140 46.17 -58.62 -23.08
N PRO A 141 47.30 -59.32 -22.88
CA PRO A 141 48.53 -59.46 -23.67
C PRO A 141 48.84 -60.94 -24.01
N GLY A 142 49.89 -61.17 -24.80
CA GLY A 142 50.51 -62.47 -25.06
C GLY A 142 51.80 -62.26 -25.83
#